data_AF-A0A7V3CTW7-F1
#
_entry.id   AF-A0A7V3CTW7-F1
#
_cell.length_a   1.000
_cell.length_b   1.000
_cell.length_c   1.000
_cell.angle_alpha   90.00
_cell.angle_beta   90.00
_cell.angle_gamma   90.00
#
_symmetry.space_group_name_H-M   'P 1'
#
loop_
_entity.id
_entity.type
_entity.pdbx_description
1 polymer ?
#
loop_
_entity_poly.entity_id
_entity_poly.type
_entity_poly.pdbx_seq_one_letter_code
_entity_poly.pdbx_strand_id
1 'polypeptide(L)'
;MEPKFNLDRPKVSDDEINKHKDFNNLVKQFKEQSIQKARSDVNFLKNKKATYATVIAGIAVICTVTYFTVFKNQTQNTKIADDKTTTLNENKIADNKSAAKKPFVAPPSKKLNVPYSTYKVSSSKGGEVAHHTQSKIKVPKSAFVNKAGEEIIGDVEIQYREMHDQADVIASGVPMTYDSAGTKYHFESAGMFEIKASQNGEQVFLKHGKQITVEMISRQAADSYNQYYLDTVAQNWVVIKHDTPIADKRKPPENHSEYKTEEPKQIVNLEKKIEHIPVQVDSVKTVYTKKISKLPAPSQPNKPAKASGKPQFELEVDYKEFPELSAFKNAVFEVGNENKNYTSELHQITWNSAVVSEGPQKGKNYLLTLKSRNRIEKLVVYPVLSEADYETAIASYEKKFNDYNKLVEKKEAEELKLKQEMEAKQKAYMEEQKKLSEELVRQRVRFQQQQEALLATQSGNLNNIQKVTRIFQVSNFGIYNSDCPKTLPSGATINVSYALNESSTLVSPRLVYVIEHGKNQVYTYDGATLYNIKYNPGTEYSLCAVVNGQLYIYSKEQFAAMAGENKKKLILTALPEHISDVADLRKALEI
;
A
#
# COMPACT_ATOMS: atom_id res chain seq x y z
N MET A 1 -1.24 25.36 -39.03
CA MET A 1 -1.29 26.69 -38.38
C MET A 1 -0.48 26.59 -37.11
N GLU A 2 0.60 27.34 -36.99
CA GLU A 2 1.34 27.47 -35.74
C GLU A 2 0.51 28.28 -34.73
N PRO A 3 0.49 27.91 -33.44
CA PRO A 3 -0.27 28.64 -32.44
C PRO A 3 0.44 29.96 -32.08
N LYS A 4 -0.23 31.08 -32.33
CA LYS A 4 0.18 32.40 -31.81
C LYS A 4 -0.12 32.48 -30.31
N PHE A 5 0.91 32.52 -29.49
CA PHE A 5 0.78 32.80 -28.05
C PHE A 5 0.64 34.31 -27.83
N ASN A 6 -0.44 34.71 -27.16
CA ASN A 6 -0.66 36.10 -26.76
C ASN A 6 -0.14 36.27 -25.33
N LEU A 7 0.93 37.04 -25.14
CA LEU A 7 1.70 37.13 -23.90
C LEU A 7 1.23 38.21 -22.91
N ASP A 8 0.23 39.02 -23.26
CA ASP A 8 -0.30 40.08 -22.39
C ASP A 8 -1.76 39.82 -21.97
N ARG A 9 -1.95 38.92 -21.00
CA ARG A 9 -3.26 38.79 -20.31
C ARG A 9 -3.23 39.58 -18.99
N PRO A 10 -4.18 40.48 -18.73
CA PRO A 10 -4.30 41.14 -17.43
C PRO A 10 -4.59 40.13 -16.30
N LYS A 11 -4.15 40.46 -15.08
CA LYS A 11 -4.28 39.61 -13.89
C LYS A 11 -5.74 39.21 -13.67
N VAL A 12 -5.99 37.90 -13.63
CA VAL A 12 -7.33 37.31 -13.44
C VAL A 12 -7.89 37.73 -12.07
N SER A 13 -9.14 38.19 -12.03
CA SER A 13 -9.76 38.65 -10.78
C SER A 13 -10.10 37.48 -9.85
N ASP A 14 -10.15 37.72 -8.54
CA ASP A 14 -10.47 36.69 -7.55
C ASP A 14 -11.87 36.10 -7.73
N ASP A 15 -12.81 36.87 -8.29
CA ASP A 15 -14.15 36.38 -8.65
C ASP A 15 -14.12 35.40 -9.84
N GLU A 16 -13.24 35.64 -10.81
CA GLU A 16 -13.03 34.72 -11.94
C GLU A 16 -12.32 33.44 -11.45
N ILE A 17 -11.38 33.53 -10.52
CA ILE A 17 -10.72 32.38 -9.88
C ILE A 17 -11.73 31.54 -9.06
N ASN A 18 -12.62 32.20 -8.31
CA ASN A 18 -13.59 31.53 -7.45
C ASN A 18 -14.69 30.82 -8.24
N LYS A 19 -15.07 31.32 -9.43
CA LYS A 19 -16.06 30.68 -10.31
C LYS A 19 -15.58 29.35 -10.91
N HIS A 20 -14.27 29.10 -10.91
CA HIS A 20 -13.65 27.90 -11.47
C HIS A 20 -13.15 26.88 -10.43
N LYS A 21 -13.50 27.06 -9.14
CA LYS A 21 -13.11 26.12 -8.06
C LYS A 21 -13.92 24.82 -8.05
N ASP A 22 -15.09 24.78 -8.68
CA ASP A 22 -15.86 23.54 -8.85
C ASP A 22 -15.42 22.81 -10.14
N PHE A 23 -14.34 22.05 -10.01
CA PHE A 23 -13.72 21.32 -11.11
C PHE A 23 -14.69 20.32 -11.75
N ASN A 24 -15.58 19.71 -10.97
CA ASN A 24 -16.54 18.73 -11.49
C ASN A 24 -17.59 19.40 -12.38
N ASN A 25 -18.07 20.57 -11.99
CA ASN A 25 -19.07 21.31 -12.75
C ASN A 25 -18.45 21.94 -14.02
N LEU A 26 -17.19 22.38 -13.94
CA LEU A 26 -16.42 22.85 -15.08
C LEU A 26 -16.22 21.75 -16.14
N VAL A 27 -15.83 20.54 -15.71
CA VAL A 27 -15.68 19.37 -16.59
C VAL A 27 -17.02 18.97 -17.19
N LYS A 28 -18.12 19.07 -16.43
CA LYS A 28 -19.47 18.74 -16.91
C LYS A 28 -19.97 19.71 -17.97
N GLN A 29 -19.90 21.03 -17.73
CA GLN A 29 -20.25 22.05 -18.72
C GLN A 29 -19.40 21.93 -19.99
N PHE A 30 -18.10 21.66 -19.83
CA PHE A 30 -17.20 21.49 -20.98
C PHE A 30 -17.54 20.25 -21.82
N LYS A 31 -17.89 19.13 -21.18
CA LYS A 31 -18.37 17.92 -21.89
C LYS A 31 -19.67 18.20 -22.65
N GLU A 32 -20.62 18.89 -22.03
CA GLU A 32 -21.92 19.22 -22.66
C GLU A 32 -21.73 20.13 -23.88
N GLN A 33 -20.92 21.19 -23.77
CA GLN A 33 -20.60 22.08 -24.89
C GLN A 33 -19.82 21.38 -26.01
N SER A 34 -18.88 20.50 -25.66
CA SER A 34 -18.11 19.72 -26.64
C SER A 34 -18.99 18.76 -27.43
N ILE A 35 -19.98 18.13 -26.78
CA ILE A 35 -20.95 17.24 -27.45
C ILE A 35 -21.88 18.02 -28.36
N GLN A 36 -22.35 19.20 -27.94
CA GLN A 36 -23.18 20.06 -28.80
C GLN A 36 -22.44 20.52 -30.04
N LYS A 37 -21.17 20.92 -29.91
CA LYS A 37 -20.32 21.33 -31.03
C LYS A 37 -19.97 20.17 -31.97
N ALA A 38 -19.76 18.97 -31.44
CA ALA A 38 -19.54 17.77 -32.27
C ALA A 38 -20.78 17.37 -33.07
N ARG A 39 -22.00 17.66 -32.59
CA ARG A 39 -23.26 17.40 -33.30
C ARG A 39 -23.54 18.39 -34.44
N SER A 40 -23.01 19.61 -34.37
CA SER A 40 -23.23 20.65 -35.38
C SER A 40 -22.19 20.67 -36.50
N ASP A 41 -21.09 19.92 -36.38
CA ASP A 41 -20.00 19.90 -37.36
C ASP A 41 -20.16 18.76 -38.37
N VAL A 42 -20.47 19.09 -39.63
CA VAL A 42 -20.77 18.11 -40.70
C VAL A 42 -19.54 17.28 -41.10
N ASN A 43 -18.32 17.79 -40.86
CA ASN A 43 -17.07 17.06 -41.15
C ASN A 43 -16.74 15.99 -40.09
N PHE A 44 -17.35 16.04 -38.91
CA PHE A 44 -17.25 15.01 -37.86
C PHE A 44 -17.83 13.66 -38.31
N LEU A 45 -18.90 13.66 -39.11
CA LEU A 45 -19.56 12.44 -39.60
C LEU A 45 -18.67 11.61 -40.53
N LYS A 46 -17.67 12.23 -41.18
CA LYS A 46 -16.78 11.54 -42.13
C LYS A 46 -15.48 11.04 -41.49
N ASN A 47 -15.02 11.64 -40.40
CA ASN A 47 -13.74 11.28 -39.78
C ASN A 47 -13.94 10.82 -38.33
N LYS A 48 -13.77 9.51 -38.07
CA LYS A 48 -14.02 8.85 -36.78
C LYS A 48 -13.10 9.27 -35.61
N LYS A 49 -12.30 10.33 -35.77
CA LYS A 49 -11.43 10.90 -34.72
C LYS A 49 -11.37 12.42 -34.88
N ALA A 50 -11.96 13.14 -33.94
CA ALA A 50 -11.74 14.58 -33.78
C ALA A 50 -11.26 14.84 -32.34
N THR A 51 -10.13 15.51 -32.21
CA THR A 51 -9.57 15.95 -30.93
C THR A 51 -9.79 17.46 -30.83
N TYR A 52 -10.65 17.91 -29.92
CA TYR A 52 -10.83 19.34 -29.68
C TYR A 52 -9.87 19.77 -28.58
N ALA A 53 -8.87 20.57 -28.95
CA ALA A 53 -8.00 21.25 -28.00
C ALA A 53 -8.43 22.72 -27.94
N THR A 54 -8.90 23.19 -26.79
CA THR A 54 -9.02 24.62 -26.50
C THR A 54 -7.98 24.98 -25.47
N VAL A 55 -6.97 25.74 -25.91
CA VAL A 55 -5.99 26.36 -25.02
C VAL A 55 -6.63 27.61 -24.45
N ILE A 56 -6.92 27.62 -23.15
CA ILE A 56 -7.04 28.83 -22.36
C ILE A 56 -6.17 28.62 -21.13
N ALA A 57 -5.23 29.54 -20.91
CA ALA A 57 -4.22 29.48 -19.87
C ALA A 57 -4.85 29.18 -18.51
N GLY A 58 -4.59 27.99 -17.97
CA GLY A 58 -5.07 27.57 -16.66
C GLY A 58 -5.13 26.06 -16.45
N ILE A 59 -5.82 25.29 -17.31
CA ILE A 59 -5.98 23.83 -17.13
C ILE A 59 -6.14 23.19 -18.51
N ALA A 60 -5.13 22.41 -18.94
CA ALA A 60 -5.21 21.66 -20.19
C ALA A 60 -6.06 20.39 -19.98
N VAL A 61 -7.33 20.44 -20.35
CA VAL A 61 -8.22 19.26 -20.43
C VAL A 61 -8.34 18.84 -21.89
N ILE A 62 -7.78 17.69 -22.25
CA ILE A 62 -8.02 17.03 -23.54
C ILE A 62 -9.29 16.18 -23.39
N CYS A 63 -10.33 16.49 -24.16
CA CYS A 63 -11.52 15.62 -24.27
C CYS A 63 -11.53 14.95 -25.64
N THR A 64 -11.43 13.62 -25.66
CA THR A 64 -11.67 12.77 -26.82
C THR A 64 -13.14 12.37 -26.85
N VAL A 65 -13.91 12.90 -27.81
CA VAL A 65 -15.32 12.51 -28.00
C VAL A 65 -15.36 11.37 -29.02
N THR A 66 -15.70 10.15 -28.60
CA THR A 66 -15.82 8.99 -29.50
C THR A 66 -17.24 8.90 -30.09
N TYR A 67 -17.33 8.56 -31.38
CA TYR A 67 -18.58 8.44 -32.15
C TYR A 67 -19.70 7.66 -31.43
N PHE A 68 -19.35 6.61 -30.68
CA PHE A 68 -20.28 5.78 -29.91
C PHE A 68 -21.08 6.52 -28.83
N THR A 69 -20.53 7.59 -28.25
CA THR A 69 -21.24 8.39 -27.23
C THR A 69 -22.29 9.33 -27.81
N VAL A 70 -22.23 9.63 -29.11
CA VAL A 70 -23.14 10.56 -29.78
C VAL A 70 -24.41 9.86 -30.29
N PHE A 71 -24.36 8.56 -30.64
CA PHE A 71 -25.41 7.87 -31.42
C PHE A 71 -26.11 6.67 -30.75
N LYS A 72 -25.90 6.37 -29.46
CA LYS A 72 -26.49 5.16 -28.82
C LYS A 72 -28.00 5.23 -28.47
N ASN A 73 -28.80 6.02 -29.20
CA ASN A 73 -30.25 6.12 -28.99
C ASN A 73 -31.13 5.88 -30.25
N GLN A 74 -30.60 5.26 -31.33
CA GLN A 74 -31.43 4.84 -32.47
C GLN A 74 -31.19 3.37 -32.88
N THR A 75 -32.12 2.54 -32.39
CA THR A 75 -32.81 1.36 -32.96
C THR A 75 -32.21 0.49 -34.10
N GLN A 76 -32.08 -0.81 -33.76
CA GLN A 76 -32.40 -2.10 -34.44
C GLN A 76 -31.99 -2.52 -35.87
N ASN A 77 -31.60 -3.81 -35.93
CA ASN A 77 -31.71 -4.87 -36.97
C ASN A 77 -30.99 -4.74 -38.32
N THR A 78 -29.93 -5.53 -38.56
CA THR A 78 -29.88 -6.68 -39.51
C THR A 78 -28.51 -7.37 -39.53
N LYS A 79 -28.46 -8.54 -40.19
CA LYS A 79 -27.51 -9.67 -40.08
C LYS A 79 -26.40 -9.69 -41.16
N ILE A 80 -25.28 -10.33 -40.80
CA ILE A 80 -24.31 -11.17 -41.58
C ILE A 80 -23.00 -10.55 -42.15
N ALA A 81 -21.91 -11.26 -41.79
CA ALA A 81 -20.61 -11.56 -42.43
C ALA A 81 -19.35 -10.71 -42.16
N ASP A 82 -18.38 -11.42 -41.55
CA ASP A 82 -16.91 -11.36 -41.59
C ASP A 82 -16.17 -10.09 -41.15
N ASP A 83 -15.62 -10.09 -39.93
CA ASP A 83 -14.21 -10.47 -39.67
C ASP A 83 -13.94 -10.50 -38.15
N LYS A 84 -13.16 -11.48 -37.69
CA LYS A 84 -12.95 -11.79 -36.26
C LYS A 84 -11.97 -10.82 -35.61
N THR A 85 -12.45 -10.02 -34.67
CA THR A 85 -11.67 -9.61 -33.49
C THR A 85 -12.58 -9.49 -32.28
N THR A 86 -12.51 -10.48 -31.39
CA THR A 86 -13.38 -10.63 -30.23
C THR A 86 -13.03 -9.60 -29.14
N THR A 87 -13.75 -8.48 -29.11
CA THR A 87 -13.88 -7.64 -27.91
C THR A 87 -15.10 -8.06 -27.09
N LEU A 88 -14.86 -8.16 -25.79
CA LEU A 88 -15.76 -8.49 -24.68
C LEU A 88 -17.18 -7.89 -24.83
N ASN A 89 -18.18 -8.77 -24.82
CA ASN A 89 -19.58 -8.41 -24.60
C ASN A 89 -19.80 -8.14 -23.10
N GLU A 90 -20.09 -6.89 -22.76
CA GLU A 90 -20.69 -6.53 -21.47
C GLU A 90 -22.20 -6.82 -21.51
N ASN A 91 -22.62 -7.88 -20.83
CA ASN A 91 -24.02 -8.02 -20.42
C ASN A 91 -24.25 -7.21 -19.13
N LYS A 92 -25.30 -6.40 -19.17
CA LYS A 92 -25.82 -5.52 -18.12
C LYS A 92 -25.88 -6.18 -16.75
N ILE A 93 -25.34 -5.47 -15.76
CA ILE A 93 -25.52 -5.71 -14.33
C ILE A 93 -26.97 -5.37 -13.97
N ALA A 94 -27.71 -6.38 -13.51
CA ALA A 94 -28.85 -6.17 -12.61
C ALA A 94 -28.29 -6.19 -11.18
N ASP A 95 -28.73 -5.23 -10.37
CA ASP A 95 -28.34 -5.04 -8.98
C ASP A 95 -28.46 -6.33 -8.17
N ASN A 96 -27.33 -6.84 -7.68
CA ASN A 96 -27.26 -7.70 -6.52
C ASN A 96 -25.94 -7.44 -5.78
N LYS A 97 -26.07 -7.20 -4.47
CA LYS A 97 -24.99 -6.89 -3.52
C LYS A 97 -23.71 -7.69 -3.82
N SER A 98 -22.66 -6.97 -4.21
CA SER A 98 -21.36 -7.50 -4.62
C SER A 98 -20.70 -8.33 -3.51
N ALA A 99 -20.80 -9.66 -3.61
CA ALA A 99 -19.80 -10.54 -3.04
C ALA A 99 -18.44 -10.21 -3.69
N ALA A 100 -17.40 -9.97 -2.89
CA ALA A 100 -16.07 -9.66 -3.39
C ALA A 100 -15.62 -10.70 -4.44
N LYS A 101 -15.28 -10.24 -5.66
CA LYS A 101 -14.82 -11.10 -6.75
C LYS A 101 -13.52 -11.80 -6.30
N LYS A 102 -13.55 -13.13 -6.20
CA LYS A 102 -12.41 -13.93 -5.75
C LYS A 102 -11.21 -13.78 -6.70
N PRO A 103 -9.96 -13.80 -6.20
CA PRO A 103 -8.78 -13.74 -7.04
C PRO A 103 -8.69 -14.98 -7.94
N PHE A 104 -8.20 -14.80 -9.17
CA PHE A 104 -8.12 -15.86 -10.18
C PHE A 104 -7.02 -16.88 -9.87
N VAL A 105 -5.86 -16.40 -9.44
CA VAL A 105 -4.80 -17.22 -8.84
C VAL A 105 -4.98 -17.16 -7.32
N ALA A 106 -5.29 -18.30 -6.71
CA ALA A 106 -5.67 -18.34 -5.30
C ALA A 106 -5.11 -19.61 -4.64
N PRO A 107 -4.04 -19.49 -3.82
CA PRO A 107 -3.49 -20.65 -3.15
C PRO A 107 -4.54 -21.29 -2.22
N PRO A 108 -4.46 -22.61 -1.98
CA PRO A 108 -5.44 -23.32 -1.15
C PRO A 108 -5.56 -22.76 0.27
N SER A 109 -4.46 -22.26 0.83
CA SER A 109 -4.39 -21.55 2.11
C SER A 109 -3.39 -20.39 2.02
N LYS A 110 -3.48 -19.40 2.92
CA LYS A 110 -2.52 -18.27 2.94
C LYS A 110 -1.12 -18.68 3.39
N LYS A 111 -1.01 -19.78 4.14
CA LYS A 111 0.26 -20.26 4.69
C LYS A 111 1.03 -21.10 3.67
N LEU A 112 0.33 -21.85 2.84
CA LEU A 112 0.94 -22.68 1.81
C LEU A 112 1.20 -21.85 0.55
N ASN A 113 2.47 -21.63 0.23
CA ASN A 113 2.88 -20.96 -1.00
C ASN A 113 4.27 -21.40 -1.43
N VAL A 114 4.59 -21.26 -2.72
CA VAL A 114 5.95 -21.40 -3.24
C VAL A 114 6.69 -20.07 -3.05
N PRO A 115 7.81 -20.03 -2.30
CA PRO A 115 8.50 -18.78 -1.96
C PRO A 115 9.16 -18.15 -3.19
N TYR A 116 9.31 -16.82 -3.17
CA TYR A 116 10.10 -16.10 -4.17
C TYR A 116 11.56 -15.98 -3.72
N SER A 117 12.48 -16.16 -4.65
CA SER A 117 13.83 -15.63 -4.55
C SER A 117 13.86 -14.21 -5.10
N THR A 118 14.60 -13.34 -4.43
CA THR A 118 14.68 -11.92 -4.75
C THR A 118 16.08 -11.55 -5.19
N TYR A 119 16.18 -10.85 -6.32
CA TYR A 119 17.44 -10.45 -6.94
C TYR A 119 17.45 -8.96 -7.23
N LYS A 120 18.62 -8.32 -7.18
CA LYS A 120 18.79 -6.93 -7.61
C LYS A 120 19.50 -6.86 -8.95
N VAL A 121 18.95 -6.07 -9.87
CA VAL A 121 19.53 -5.82 -11.19
C VAL A 121 19.55 -4.33 -11.45
N SER A 122 20.70 -3.81 -11.90
CA SER A 122 20.83 -2.41 -12.30
C SER A 122 20.07 -2.18 -13.61
N SER A 123 19.08 -1.29 -13.61
CA SER A 123 18.28 -0.98 -14.80
C SER A 123 19.14 -0.49 -15.97
N SER A 124 20.16 0.33 -15.70
CA SER A 124 21.02 0.90 -16.75
C SER A 124 21.99 -0.10 -17.37
N LYS A 125 22.40 -1.14 -16.63
CA LYS A 125 23.36 -2.15 -17.10
C LYS A 125 22.70 -3.45 -17.56
N GLY A 126 21.54 -3.79 -17.02
CA GLY A 126 21.00 -5.15 -17.10
C GLY A 126 21.86 -6.13 -16.30
N GLY A 127 21.78 -7.42 -16.65
CA GLY A 127 22.61 -8.44 -16.04
C GLY A 127 22.10 -9.87 -16.25
N GLU A 128 22.90 -10.84 -15.81
CA GLU A 128 22.51 -12.24 -15.69
C GLU A 128 22.42 -12.60 -14.21
N VAL A 129 21.30 -13.20 -13.83
CA VAL A 129 21.04 -13.70 -12.48
C VAL A 129 21.02 -15.23 -12.55
N ALA A 130 21.79 -15.89 -11.69
CA ALA A 130 21.70 -17.32 -11.48
C ALA A 130 20.71 -17.61 -10.34
N HIS A 131 19.69 -18.42 -10.63
CA HIS A 131 18.74 -18.92 -9.64
C HIS A 131 19.27 -20.21 -8.99
N HIS A 132 18.80 -20.55 -7.80
CA HIS A 132 19.30 -21.71 -7.03
C HIS A 132 19.04 -23.05 -7.72
N THR A 133 18.02 -23.14 -8.59
CA THR A 133 17.74 -24.31 -9.43
C THR A 133 18.68 -24.44 -10.64
N GLN A 134 19.69 -23.56 -10.74
CA GLN A 134 20.60 -23.40 -11.87
C GLN A 134 19.97 -22.78 -13.13
N SER A 135 18.72 -22.32 -13.03
CA SER A 135 18.09 -21.48 -14.05
C SER A 135 18.75 -20.10 -14.12
N LYS A 136 18.64 -19.43 -15.27
CA LYS A 136 19.24 -18.11 -15.50
C LYS A 136 18.21 -17.11 -15.96
N ILE A 137 18.28 -15.90 -15.43
CA ILE A 137 17.43 -14.77 -15.83
C ILE A 137 18.35 -13.71 -16.43
N LYS A 138 18.20 -13.45 -17.72
CA LYS A 138 19.00 -12.49 -18.48
C LYS A 138 18.17 -11.25 -18.77
N VAL A 139 18.55 -10.15 -18.13
CA VAL A 139 17.86 -8.87 -18.20
C VAL A 139 18.67 -7.92 -19.10
N PRO A 140 18.08 -7.38 -20.18
CA PRO A 140 18.78 -6.43 -21.02
C PRO A 140 18.93 -5.06 -20.33
N LYS A 141 19.86 -4.24 -20.81
CA LYS A 141 19.96 -2.83 -20.38
C LYS A 141 18.69 -2.04 -20.73
N SER A 142 18.34 -1.11 -19.84
CA SER A 142 17.20 -0.20 -19.95
C SER A 142 15.89 -0.96 -20.26
N ALA A 143 15.66 -2.05 -19.52
CA ALA A 143 14.52 -2.94 -19.71
C ALA A 143 13.24 -2.44 -19.04
N PHE A 144 13.34 -1.53 -18.06
CA PHE A 144 12.25 -1.24 -17.14
C PHE A 144 11.69 0.17 -17.29
N VAL A 145 10.37 0.28 -17.18
CA VAL A 145 9.62 1.54 -17.13
C VAL A 145 8.64 1.55 -15.95
N ASN A 146 8.29 2.74 -15.46
CA ASN A 146 7.23 2.90 -14.46
C ASN A 146 5.84 2.83 -15.11
N LYS A 147 4.78 3.02 -14.30
CA LYS A 147 3.39 3.02 -14.78
C LYS A 147 3.08 4.12 -15.81
N ALA A 148 3.84 5.23 -15.80
CA ALA A 148 3.72 6.32 -16.77
C ALA A 148 4.50 6.06 -18.07
N GLY A 149 5.28 4.96 -18.14
CA GLY A 149 6.13 4.63 -19.28
C GLY A 149 7.51 5.30 -19.25
N GLU A 150 7.86 5.97 -18.15
CA GLU A 150 9.16 6.62 -17.97
C GLU A 150 10.22 5.59 -17.57
N GLU A 151 11.46 5.79 -18.01
CA GLU A 151 12.56 4.86 -17.73
C GLU A 151 12.89 4.77 -16.24
N ILE A 152 13.09 3.55 -15.75
CA ILE A 152 13.54 3.31 -14.38
C ILE A 152 15.06 3.49 -14.31
N ILE A 153 15.51 4.31 -13.37
CA ILE A 153 16.92 4.56 -13.07
C ILE A 153 17.29 3.86 -11.75
N GLY A 154 18.48 3.25 -11.69
CA GLY A 154 18.97 2.58 -10.49
C GLY A 154 18.62 1.09 -10.45
N ASP A 155 18.65 0.51 -9.27
CA ASP A 155 18.44 -0.93 -9.07
C ASP A 155 16.95 -1.28 -9.05
N VAL A 156 16.63 -2.41 -9.66
CA VAL A 156 15.29 -3.02 -9.71
C VAL A 156 15.36 -4.36 -8.98
N GLU A 157 14.38 -4.60 -8.13
CA GLU A 157 14.17 -5.87 -7.45
C GLU A 157 13.37 -6.80 -8.36
N ILE A 158 13.91 -7.98 -8.66
CA ILE A 158 13.25 -9.05 -9.41
C ILE A 158 12.87 -10.15 -8.42
N GLN A 159 11.59 -10.48 -8.36
CA GLN A 159 11.05 -11.59 -7.60
C GLN A 159 10.74 -12.73 -8.55
N TYR A 160 11.33 -13.90 -8.29
CA TYR A 160 11.26 -15.06 -9.17
C TYR A 160 11.02 -16.34 -8.36
N ARG A 161 10.11 -17.18 -8.83
CA ARG A 161 9.87 -18.52 -8.28
C ARG A 161 9.56 -19.51 -9.38
N GLU A 162 9.91 -20.76 -9.16
CA GLU A 162 9.63 -21.87 -10.08
C GLU A 162 8.73 -22.90 -9.40
N MET A 163 7.86 -23.52 -10.18
CA MET A 163 7.00 -24.62 -9.78
C MET A 163 7.29 -25.80 -10.72
N HIS A 164 7.87 -26.87 -10.15
CA HIS A 164 8.41 -27.99 -10.93
C HIS A 164 7.59 -29.27 -10.82
N ASP A 165 6.78 -29.42 -9.78
CA ASP A 165 5.99 -30.63 -9.53
C ASP A 165 4.55 -30.35 -9.09
N GLN A 166 3.77 -31.42 -8.87
CA GLN A 166 2.36 -31.31 -8.53
C GLN A 166 2.13 -30.58 -7.19
N ALA A 167 3.04 -30.70 -6.23
CA ALA A 167 2.92 -30.03 -4.93
C ALA A 167 3.11 -28.51 -5.09
N ASP A 168 4.09 -28.09 -5.89
CA ASP A 168 4.30 -26.67 -6.21
C ASP A 168 3.08 -26.07 -6.93
N VAL A 169 2.52 -26.81 -7.91
CA VAL A 169 1.32 -26.41 -8.64
C VAL A 169 0.13 -26.20 -7.69
N ILE A 170 -0.16 -27.17 -6.81
CA ILE A 170 -1.24 -27.07 -5.83
C ILE A 170 -1.00 -25.89 -4.88
N ALA A 171 0.21 -25.74 -4.34
CA ALA A 171 0.57 -24.68 -3.41
C ALA A 171 0.48 -23.28 -4.05
N SER A 172 0.83 -23.15 -5.34
CA SER A 172 0.79 -21.87 -6.05
C SER A 172 -0.64 -21.34 -6.28
N GLY A 173 -1.62 -22.24 -6.36
CA GLY A 173 -3.01 -21.90 -6.71
C GLY A 173 -3.18 -21.42 -8.16
N VAL A 174 -2.20 -21.69 -9.03
CA VAL A 174 -2.28 -21.35 -10.45
C VAL A 174 -3.22 -22.36 -11.15
N PRO A 175 -4.21 -21.89 -11.93
CA PRO A 175 -5.14 -22.78 -12.63
C PRO A 175 -4.42 -23.56 -13.74
N MET A 176 -4.59 -24.89 -13.75
CA MET A 176 -3.98 -25.77 -14.75
C MET A 176 -4.95 -26.21 -15.86
N THR A 177 -6.07 -25.50 -16.02
CA THR A 177 -7.07 -25.78 -17.06
C THR A 177 -6.93 -24.82 -18.23
N TYR A 178 -6.94 -25.37 -19.44
CA TYR A 178 -6.82 -24.63 -20.69
C TYR A 178 -8.03 -24.89 -21.58
N ASP A 179 -8.66 -23.84 -22.10
CA ASP A 179 -9.73 -23.96 -23.10
C ASP A 179 -9.18 -23.61 -24.48
N SER A 180 -9.42 -24.48 -25.44
CA SER A 180 -9.20 -24.20 -26.86
C SER A 180 -10.47 -24.51 -27.64
N ALA A 181 -11.09 -23.48 -28.20
CA ALA A 181 -12.30 -23.57 -29.00
C ALA A 181 -13.47 -24.28 -28.28
N GLY A 182 -13.63 -24.05 -26.97
CA GLY A 182 -14.70 -24.66 -26.16
C GLY A 182 -14.40 -26.09 -25.70
N THR A 183 -13.20 -26.61 -25.97
CA THR A 183 -12.72 -27.88 -25.40
C THR A 183 -11.80 -27.60 -24.23
N LYS A 184 -12.15 -28.12 -23.05
CA LYS A 184 -11.37 -28.00 -21.83
C LYS A 184 -10.31 -29.11 -21.72
N TYR A 185 -9.08 -28.68 -21.49
CA TYR A 185 -7.90 -29.50 -21.26
C TYR A 185 -7.31 -29.22 -19.87
N HIS A 186 -6.44 -30.11 -19.42
CA HIS A 186 -5.62 -30.01 -18.22
C HIS A 186 -4.15 -30.13 -18.61
N PHE A 187 -3.30 -29.29 -18.05
CA PHE A 187 -1.89 -29.29 -18.38
C PHE A 187 -1.12 -30.39 -17.64
N GLU A 188 -0.30 -31.12 -18.40
CA GLU A 188 0.89 -31.79 -17.89
C GLU A 188 2.07 -30.82 -18.01
N SER A 189 2.75 -30.54 -16.89
CA SER A 189 3.74 -29.46 -16.84
C SER A 189 5.19 -29.92 -16.95
N ALA A 190 5.93 -29.22 -17.78
CA ALA A 190 7.39 -29.30 -17.85
C ALA A 190 8.09 -28.18 -17.05
N GLY A 191 7.33 -27.45 -16.23
CA GLY A 191 7.85 -26.43 -15.35
C GLY A 191 7.22 -25.08 -15.65
N MET A 192 6.88 -24.40 -14.57
CA MET A 192 6.23 -23.11 -14.55
C MET A 192 7.07 -22.14 -13.72
N PHE A 193 7.02 -20.85 -14.03
CA PHE A 193 7.62 -19.84 -13.18
C PHE A 193 6.76 -18.59 -13.12
N GLU A 194 6.99 -17.81 -12.07
CA GLU A 194 6.43 -16.46 -11.95
C GLU A 194 7.56 -15.46 -11.74
N ILE A 195 7.52 -14.40 -12.54
CA ILE A 195 8.50 -13.31 -12.49
C ILE A 195 7.80 -11.97 -12.33
N LYS A 196 8.23 -11.20 -11.33
CA LYS A 196 7.75 -9.85 -11.03
C LYS A 196 8.94 -8.92 -10.81
N ALA A 197 8.72 -7.63 -10.92
CA ALA A 197 9.72 -6.66 -10.55
C ALA A 197 9.13 -5.41 -9.88
N SER A 198 9.91 -4.81 -9.00
CA SER A 198 9.57 -3.58 -8.30
C SER A 198 10.80 -2.70 -8.07
N GLN A 199 10.57 -1.42 -7.84
CA GLN A 199 11.57 -0.49 -7.35
C GLN A 199 10.95 0.30 -6.19
N ASN A 200 11.62 0.34 -5.04
CA ASN A 200 11.13 1.04 -3.84
C ASN A 200 9.71 0.63 -3.40
N GLY A 201 9.33 -0.64 -3.63
CA GLY A 201 8.00 -1.17 -3.34
C GLY A 201 6.94 -0.89 -4.40
N GLU A 202 7.24 -0.10 -5.43
CA GLU A 202 6.34 0.14 -6.57
C GLU A 202 6.63 -0.82 -7.72
N GLN A 203 5.57 -1.35 -8.34
CA GLN A 203 5.70 -2.25 -9.49
C GLN A 203 6.30 -1.53 -10.69
N VAL A 204 7.24 -2.19 -11.37
CA VAL A 204 7.79 -1.74 -12.65
C VAL A 204 7.35 -2.67 -13.78
N PHE A 205 7.45 -2.19 -15.02
CA PHE A 205 7.00 -2.87 -16.23
C PHE A 205 8.15 -3.02 -17.21
N LEU A 206 8.04 -3.98 -18.14
CA LEU A 206 9.00 -4.09 -19.23
C LEU A 206 8.72 -3.02 -20.29
N LYS A 207 9.78 -2.34 -20.72
CA LYS A 207 9.74 -1.37 -21.81
C LYS A 207 9.34 -2.06 -23.10
N HIS A 208 8.50 -1.42 -23.91
CA HIS A 208 8.07 -1.96 -25.19
C HIS A 208 9.27 -2.38 -26.06
N GLY A 209 9.22 -3.59 -26.63
CA GLY A 209 10.30 -4.18 -27.42
C GLY A 209 11.48 -4.74 -26.63
N LYS A 210 11.47 -4.66 -25.29
CA LYS A 210 12.46 -5.33 -24.43
C LYS A 210 11.89 -6.64 -23.90
N GLN A 211 12.75 -7.64 -23.80
CA GLN A 211 12.40 -8.98 -23.31
C GLN A 211 13.46 -9.46 -22.33
N ILE A 212 13.03 -10.12 -21.27
CA ILE A 212 13.92 -10.88 -20.39
C ILE A 212 13.98 -12.31 -20.92
N THR A 213 15.18 -12.87 -21.03
CA THR A 213 15.34 -14.29 -21.35
C THR A 213 15.43 -15.09 -20.05
N VAL A 214 14.54 -16.06 -19.87
CA VAL A 214 14.60 -17.01 -18.75
C VAL A 214 15.00 -18.37 -19.31
N GLU A 215 16.16 -18.88 -18.88
CA GLU A 215 16.65 -20.22 -19.17
C GLU A 215 16.33 -21.10 -17.95
N MET A 216 15.15 -21.71 -17.98
CA MET A 216 14.63 -22.52 -16.87
C MET A 216 15.11 -23.96 -16.98
N ILE A 217 15.60 -24.53 -15.87
CA ILE A 217 15.98 -25.95 -15.82
C ILE A 217 14.75 -26.81 -15.58
N SER A 218 14.54 -27.78 -16.45
CA SER A 218 13.40 -28.70 -16.42
C SER A 218 13.87 -30.15 -16.33
N ARG A 219 13.06 -30.97 -15.64
CA ARG A 219 13.23 -32.44 -15.56
C ARG A 219 12.45 -33.17 -16.65
N GLN A 220 11.60 -32.48 -17.42
CA GLN A 220 10.85 -33.07 -18.52
C GLN A 220 11.62 -32.83 -19.81
N ALA A 221 12.17 -33.88 -20.42
CA ALA A 221 13.01 -33.76 -21.62
C ALA A 221 12.24 -33.78 -22.94
N ALA A 222 10.97 -34.22 -22.93
CA ALA A 222 10.17 -34.31 -24.15
C ALA A 222 9.89 -32.92 -24.76
N ASP A 223 9.74 -32.89 -26.08
CA ASP A 223 9.49 -31.71 -26.90
C ASP A 223 8.00 -31.48 -27.20
N SER A 224 7.10 -32.32 -26.71
CA SER A 224 5.65 -32.24 -26.93
C SER A 224 4.92 -31.10 -26.19
N TYR A 225 5.67 -30.10 -25.68
CA TYR A 225 5.14 -29.01 -24.86
C TYR A 225 5.07 -27.69 -25.66
N ASN A 226 4.20 -26.79 -25.22
CA ASN A 226 4.14 -25.42 -25.70
C ASN A 226 4.37 -24.46 -24.54
N GLN A 227 4.82 -23.24 -24.84
CA GLN A 227 4.94 -22.17 -23.85
C GLN A 227 3.64 -21.38 -23.77
N TYR A 228 3.23 -21.03 -22.55
CA TYR A 228 2.02 -20.27 -22.26
C TYR A 228 2.32 -19.09 -21.34
N TYR A 229 1.48 -18.06 -21.44
CA TYR A 229 1.39 -16.95 -20.50
C TYR A 229 0.00 -16.92 -19.87
N LEU A 230 -0.09 -16.73 -18.55
CA LEU A 230 -1.38 -16.59 -17.88
C LEU A 230 -1.87 -15.14 -17.92
N ASP A 231 -2.88 -14.87 -18.73
CA ASP A 231 -3.59 -13.60 -18.67
C ASP A 231 -4.58 -13.63 -17.49
N THR A 232 -4.19 -12.98 -16.39
CA THR A 232 -5.00 -12.92 -15.17
C THR A 232 -6.21 -11.98 -15.28
N VAL A 233 -6.26 -11.12 -16.29
CA VAL A 233 -7.40 -10.22 -16.56
C VAL A 233 -8.44 -10.95 -17.38
N ALA A 234 -8.03 -11.59 -18.48
CA ALA A 234 -8.89 -12.42 -19.33
C ALA A 234 -9.18 -13.80 -18.72
N GLN A 235 -8.46 -14.17 -17.65
CA GLN A 235 -8.62 -15.42 -16.91
C GLN A 235 -8.39 -16.68 -17.77
N ASN A 236 -7.40 -16.63 -18.66
CA ASN A 236 -7.07 -17.71 -19.57
C ASN A 236 -5.56 -17.80 -19.84
N TRP A 237 -5.14 -18.99 -20.28
CA TRP A 237 -3.79 -19.21 -20.79
C TRP A 237 -3.71 -18.81 -22.26
N VAL A 238 -2.67 -18.05 -22.60
CA VAL A 238 -2.36 -17.64 -23.97
C VAL A 238 -1.18 -18.46 -24.46
N VAL A 239 -1.35 -19.19 -25.57
CA VAL A 239 -0.27 -19.91 -26.23
C VAL A 239 0.73 -18.90 -26.80
N ILE A 240 2.01 -19.07 -26.49
CA ILE A 240 3.10 -18.22 -27.00
C ILE A 240 3.71 -18.88 -28.24
N LYS A 241 4.23 -20.10 -28.09
CA LYS A 241 4.91 -20.87 -29.13
C LYS A 241 5.10 -22.32 -28.71
N HIS A 242 5.55 -23.16 -29.64
CA HIS A 242 6.08 -24.47 -29.32
C HIS A 242 7.37 -24.38 -28.48
N ASP A 243 7.55 -25.29 -27.51
CA ASP A 243 8.75 -25.30 -26.67
C ASP A 243 9.78 -26.32 -27.16
N THR A 244 11.04 -25.88 -27.28
CA THR A 244 12.14 -26.71 -27.77
C THR A 244 13.20 -26.81 -26.67
N PRO A 245 13.24 -27.91 -25.91
CA PRO A 245 14.20 -28.08 -24.82
C PRO A 245 15.63 -28.28 -25.36
N ILE A 246 16.62 -27.72 -24.66
CA ILE A 246 18.05 -27.87 -24.97
C ILE A 246 18.67 -28.82 -23.94
N ALA A 247 19.31 -29.89 -24.38
CA ALA A 247 19.94 -30.87 -23.48
C ALA A 247 21.02 -30.22 -22.60
N ASP A 248 20.99 -30.49 -21.29
CA ASP A 248 21.97 -29.98 -20.33
C ASP A 248 23.23 -30.86 -20.33
N LYS A 249 24.42 -30.26 -20.53
CA LYS A 249 25.72 -30.97 -20.55
C LYS A 249 26.48 -30.90 -19.22
N ARG A 250 25.88 -30.43 -18.13
CA ARG A 250 26.56 -30.17 -16.85
C ARG A 250 26.62 -31.42 -15.94
N LYS A 251 27.74 -31.60 -15.21
CA LYS A 251 27.95 -32.70 -14.23
C LYS A 251 27.21 -32.45 -12.90
N PRO A 252 26.74 -33.50 -12.19
CA PRO A 252 26.03 -33.35 -10.90
C PRO A 252 26.98 -32.91 -9.76
N PRO A 253 26.52 -32.12 -8.77
CA PRO A 253 27.28 -31.82 -7.55
C PRO A 253 27.09 -32.89 -6.44
N GLU A 254 28.11 -33.04 -5.57
CA GLU A 254 28.19 -34.01 -4.46
C GLU A 254 27.48 -33.53 -3.16
N ASN A 255 26.91 -34.48 -2.42
CA ASN A 255 26.02 -34.32 -1.25
C ASN A 255 26.77 -34.10 0.08
N HIS A 256 26.25 -33.22 0.96
CA HIS A 256 26.48 -33.31 2.42
C HIS A 256 25.25 -32.91 3.29
N SER A 257 24.96 -33.84 4.21
CA SER A 257 24.17 -33.91 5.47
C SER A 257 23.05 -32.95 5.89
N GLU A 258 22.12 -33.57 6.63
CA GLU A 258 20.80 -33.21 7.17
C GLU A 258 20.85 -32.33 8.44
N TYR A 259 20.09 -31.22 8.50
CA TYR A 259 19.82 -30.48 9.74
C TYR A 259 18.40 -29.85 9.75
N LYS A 260 17.81 -29.75 10.95
CA LYS A 260 16.42 -29.35 11.25
C LYS A 260 16.16 -27.84 11.09
N THR A 261 14.94 -27.51 10.66
CA THR A 261 14.43 -26.17 10.34
C THR A 261 13.72 -25.51 11.53
N GLU A 262 14.39 -24.59 12.22
CA GLU A 262 13.74 -23.54 13.04
C GLU A 262 14.23 -22.18 12.54
N GLU A 263 13.39 -21.14 12.56
CA GLU A 263 13.83 -19.78 12.29
C GLU A 263 14.96 -19.39 13.27
N PRO A 264 16.11 -18.88 12.80
CA PRO A 264 17.23 -18.59 13.67
C PRO A 264 16.82 -17.57 14.74
N LYS A 265 17.05 -17.87 16.02
CA LYS A 265 16.81 -16.96 17.15
C LYS A 265 17.41 -15.56 16.94
N GLN A 266 18.46 -15.45 16.11
CA GLN A 266 19.08 -14.20 15.71
C GLN A 266 18.16 -13.30 14.85
N ILE A 267 17.39 -13.86 13.91
CA ILE A 267 16.44 -13.10 13.06
C ILE A 267 15.32 -12.51 13.93
N VAL A 268 14.71 -13.35 14.76
CA VAL A 268 13.66 -12.93 15.71
C VAL A 268 14.15 -11.86 16.68
N ASN A 269 15.40 -11.95 17.14
CA ASN A 269 15.99 -10.94 18.02
C ASN A 269 16.26 -9.60 17.31
N LEU A 270 16.60 -9.61 16.02
CA LEU A 270 16.81 -8.39 15.23
C LEU A 270 15.49 -7.68 14.95
N GLU A 271 14.41 -8.41 14.65
CA GLU A 271 13.07 -7.86 14.45
C GLU A 271 12.56 -7.14 15.70
N LYS A 272 12.67 -7.78 16.87
CA LYS A 272 12.31 -7.18 18.16
C LYS A 272 13.09 -5.89 18.45
N LYS A 273 14.37 -5.83 18.07
CA LYS A 273 15.18 -4.61 18.22
C LYS A 273 14.69 -3.49 17.31
N ILE A 274 14.34 -3.80 16.06
CA ILE A 274 13.84 -2.81 15.09
C ILE A 274 12.47 -2.27 15.52
N GLU A 275 11.56 -3.13 15.99
CA GLU A 275 10.24 -2.73 16.48
C GLU A 275 10.30 -1.81 17.72
N HIS A 276 11.37 -1.90 18.51
CA HIS A 276 11.54 -1.08 19.70
C HIS A 276 12.05 0.35 19.43
N ILE A 277 12.66 0.60 18.26
CA ILE A 277 13.27 1.91 17.93
C ILE A 277 12.24 3.05 17.83
N PRO A 278 11.07 2.89 17.17
CA PRO A 278 10.03 3.92 17.17
C PRO A 278 9.62 4.36 18.58
N VAL A 279 9.53 3.42 19.53
CA VAL A 279 9.21 3.69 20.94
C VAL A 279 10.31 4.52 21.60
N GLN A 280 11.58 4.26 21.30
CA GLN A 280 12.70 5.05 21.80
C GLN A 280 12.70 6.48 21.24
N VAL A 281 12.39 6.64 19.94
CA VAL A 281 12.27 7.95 19.28
C VAL A 281 11.13 8.78 19.91
N ASP A 282 9.98 8.16 20.16
CA ASP A 282 8.84 8.81 20.82
C ASP A 282 9.11 9.15 22.28
N SER A 283 9.84 8.28 22.99
CA SER A 283 10.31 8.53 24.36
C SER A 283 11.25 9.74 24.41
N VAL A 284 12.22 9.83 23.49
CA VAL A 284 13.09 11.00 23.34
C VAL A 284 12.26 12.26 23.09
N LYS A 285 11.36 12.24 22.11
CA LYS A 285 10.48 13.38 21.81
C LYS A 285 9.70 13.82 23.05
N THR A 286 9.14 12.88 23.80
CA THR A 286 8.38 13.15 25.03
C THR A 286 9.24 13.76 26.13
N VAL A 287 10.45 13.22 26.36
CA VAL A 287 11.39 13.72 27.37
C VAL A 287 11.82 15.15 27.04
N TYR A 288 12.19 15.43 25.79
CA TYR A 288 12.65 16.75 25.38
C TYR A 288 11.51 17.78 25.32
N THR A 289 10.30 17.38 24.91
CA THR A 289 9.12 18.25 24.99
C THR A 289 8.81 18.63 26.45
N LYS A 290 8.92 17.69 27.39
CA LYS A 290 8.77 17.97 28.84
C LYS A 290 9.87 18.86 29.40
N LYS A 291 11.11 18.76 28.90
CA LYS A 291 12.21 19.65 29.29
C LYS A 291 11.94 21.07 28.82
N ILE A 292 11.53 21.23 27.55
CA ILE A 292 11.20 22.53 26.95
C ILE A 292 10.01 23.16 27.68
N SER A 293 8.96 22.40 28.01
CA SER A 293 7.78 22.92 28.72
C SER A 293 8.06 23.33 30.17
N LYS A 294 9.14 22.83 30.78
CA LYS A 294 9.57 23.18 32.14
C LYS A 294 10.49 24.41 32.19
N LEU A 295 10.90 24.95 31.04
CA LEU A 295 11.69 26.17 31.00
C LEU A 295 10.87 27.32 31.61
N PRO A 296 11.48 28.14 32.47
CA PRO A 296 10.77 29.24 33.13
C PRO A 296 10.19 30.19 32.08
N ALA A 297 8.91 30.55 32.23
CA ALA A 297 8.28 31.59 31.43
C ALA A 297 8.55 32.94 32.09
N PRO A 298 9.42 33.79 31.55
CA PRO A 298 9.64 35.10 32.13
C PRO A 298 8.35 35.92 32.03
N SER A 299 7.92 36.53 33.14
CA SER A 299 6.78 37.45 33.15
C SER A 299 7.22 38.80 32.62
N GLN A 300 6.53 39.30 31.60
CA GLN A 300 6.80 40.63 31.08
C GLN A 300 6.41 41.67 32.14
N PRO A 301 7.28 42.64 32.48
CA PRO A 301 6.92 43.68 33.43
C PRO A 301 5.83 44.59 32.84
N ASN A 302 4.92 45.07 33.69
CA ASN A 302 3.88 46.02 33.29
C ASN A 302 4.51 47.38 32.99
N LYS A 303 4.25 47.92 31.80
CA LYS A 303 4.72 49.25 31.42
C LYS A 303 3.88 50.33 32.11
N PRO A 304 4.48 51.28 32.84
CA PRO A 304 3.72 52.35 33.48
C PRO A 304 3.11 53.29 32.44
N ALA A 305 1.95 53.86 32.77
CA ALA A 305 1.25 54.84 31.95
C ALA A 305 1.25 56.21 32.65
N LYS A 306 1.51 57.27 31.88
CA LYS A 306 1.45 58.67 32.36
C LYS A 306 0.02 59.17 32.28
N ALA A 307 -0.43 59.90 33.30
CA ALA A 307 -1.73 60.57 33.30
C ALA A 307 -1.90 61.47 32.06
N SER A 308 -3.06 61.39 31.40
CA SER A 308 -3.34 62.10 30.15
C SER A 308 -4.26 63.32 30.31
N GLY A 309 -4.56 63.70 31.57
CA GLY A 309 -5.46 64.82 31.91
C GLY A 309 -6.94 64.47 31.84
N LYS A 310 -7.28 63.19 31.63
CA LYS A 310 -8.67 62.71 31.72
C LYS A 310 -9.13 62.62 33.17
N PRO A 311 -10.45 62.49 33.41
CA PRO A 311 -10.97 62.33 34.77
C PRO A 311 -10.39 61.11 35.48
N GLN A 312 -10.03 61.30 36.74
CA GLN A 312 -9.32 60.31 37.55
C GLN A 312 -10.06 60.07 38.86
N PHE A 313 -9.92 58.86 39.40
CA PHE A 313 -10.31 58.50 40.76
C PHE A 313 -9.07 58.15 41.57
N GLU A 314 -8.92 58.79 42.72
CA GLU A 314 -7.92 58.42 43.72
C GLU A 314 -8.56 57.38 44.65
N LEU A 315 -7.96 56.19 44.73
CA LEU A 315 -8.49 55.06 45.47
C LEU A 315 -7.41 54.50 46.38
N GLU A 316 -7.75 54.21 47.63
CA GLU A 316 -6.91 53.42 48.52
C GLU A 316 -7.00 51.94 48.11
N VAL A 317 -5.98 51.44 47.43
CA VAL A 317 -5.91 50.03 46.98
C VAL A 317 -5.20 49.19 48.04
N ASP A 318 -5.82 48.06 48.43
CA ASP A 318 -5.10 47.03 49.18
C ASP A 318 -4.20 46.20 48.23
N TYR A 319 -2.92 46.54 48.22
CA TYR A 319 -1.91 45.91 47.38
C TYR A 319 -1.63 44.43 47.73
N LYS A 320 -2.19 43.90 48.83
CA LYS A 320 -2.16 42.45 49.12
C LYS A 320 -3.13 41.66 48.25
N GLU A 321 -4.25 42.26 47.87
CA GLU A 321 -5.27 41.61 47.02
C GLU A 321 -4.91 41.70 45.53
N PHE A 322 -4.10 42.69 45.13
CA PHE A 322 -3.65 42.89 43.74
C PHE A 322 -2.13 43.14 43.67
N PRO A 323 -1.27 42.12 43.88
CA PRO A 323 0.19 42.28 43.91
C PRO A 323 0.78 42.87 42.63
N GLU A 324 0.13 42.69 41.48
CA GLU A 324 0.50 43.25 40.18
C GLU A 324 0.38 44.78 40.10
N LEU A 325 -0.41 45.40 40.99
CA LEU A 325 -0.56 46.85 41.11
C LEU A 325 0.53 47.49 42.00
N SER A 326 1.36 46.69 42.67
CA SER A 326 2.46 47.20 43.50
C SER A 326 3.50 48.04 42.73
N ALA A 327 3.62 47.80 41.42
CA ALA A 327 4.45 48.60 40.51
C ALA A 327 3.89 50.02 40.27
N PHE A 328 2.64 50.24 40.65
CA PHE A 328 1.88 51.49 40.51
C PHE A 328 1.52 52.08 41.87
N LYS A 329 2.44 52.02 42.84
CA LYS A 329 2.26 52.65 44.16
C LYS A 329 1.93 54.13 43.96
N ASN A 330 0.76 54.57 44.47
CA ASN A 330 0.15 55.90 44.24
C ASN A 330 -0.51 56.09 42.86
N ALA A 331 -0.94 55.02 42.18
CA ALA A 331 -1.71 55.15 40.95
C ALA A 331 -3.06 55.81 41.19
N VAL A 332 -3.41 56.69 40.25
CA VAL A 332 -4.77 57.18 40.07
C VAL A 332 -5.42 56.40 38.93
N PHE A 333 -6.72 56.18 39.03
CA PHE A 333 -7.47 55.39 38.07
C PHE A 333 -8.15 56.31 37.07
N GLU A 334 -7.58 56.39 35.86
CA GLU A 334 -8.08 57.21 34.76
C GLU A 334 -9.26 56.52 34.06
N VAL A 335 -10.34 57.26 33.81
CA VAL A 335 -11.55 56.72 33.18
C VAL A 335 -11.30 56.43 31.71
N GLY A 336 -11.59 55.19 31.29
CA GLY A 336 -11.51 54.77 29.90
C GLY A 336 -12.56 55.45 29.00
N ASN A 337 -12.20 55.69 27.73
CA ASN A 337 -13.10 56.30 26.74
C ASN A 337 -14.28 55.39 26.39
N GLU A 338 -14.18 54.11 26.71
CA GLU A 338 -15.22 53.10 26.52
C GLU A 338 -16.43 53.28 27.45
N ASN A 339 -16.29 54.07 28.52
CA ASN A 339 -17.36 54.28 29.50
C ASN A 339 -18.39 55.28 28.98
N LYS A 340 -19.47 54.77 28.39
CA LYS A 340 -20.60 55.59 27.94
C LYS A 340 -21.47 56.12 29.08
N ASN A 341 -21.34 55.55 30.27
CA ASN A 341 -22.07 55.92 31.48
C ASN A 341 -21.34 56.94 32.36
N TYR A 342 -20.14 57.38 31.96
CA TYR A 342 -19.39 58.36 32.72
C TYR A 342 -19.97 59.78 32.53
N THR A 343 -20.24 60.48 33.64
CA THR A 343 -20.57 61.91 33.66
C THR A 343 -19.72 62.63 34.71
N SER A 344 -19.41 63.91 34.51
CA SER A 344 -18.58 64.71 35.44
C SER A 344 -19.22 64.86 36.84
N GLU A 345 -20.53 64.64 36.96
CA GLU A 345 -21.26 64.64 38.22
C GLU A 345 -20.87 63.48 39.15
N LEU A 346 -20.31 62.39 38.59
CA LEU A 346 -19.87 61.23 39.38
C LEU A 346 -18.79 61.58 40.41
N HIS A 347 -18.00 62.63 40.17
CA HIS A 347 -16.99 63.17 41.09
C HIS A 347 -17.58 63.99 42.25
N GLN A 348 -18.83 64.42 42.12
CA GLN A 348 -19.51 65.23 43.15
C GLN A 348 -20.32 64.37 44.13
N ILE A 349 -20.40 63.06 43.87
CA ILE A 349 -21.18 62.11 44.69
C ILE A 349 -20.26 61.47 45.74
N THR A 350 -20.66 61.52 47.00
CA THR A 350 -20.02 60.75 48.06
C THR A 350 -20.49 59.29 48.00
N TRP A 351 -19.58 58.40 47.61
CA TRP A 351 -19.84 56.96 47.51
C TRP A 351 -19.64 56.26 48.86
N ASN A 352 -20.49 55.29 49.18
CA ASN A 352 -20.38 54.48 50.41
C ASN A 352 -19.33 53.37 50.28
N SER A 353 -19.00 52.94 49.05
CA SER A 353 -18.00 51.91 48.77
C SER A 353 -17.46 52.05 47.35
N ALA A 354 -16.15 51.84 47.19
CA ALA A 354 -15.48 51.72 45.91
C ALA A 354 -14.68 50.41 45.92
N VAL A 355 -14.88 49.57 44.90
CA VAL A 355 -14.19 48.28 44.76
C VAL A 355 -13.62 48.17 43.37
N VAL A 356 -12.34 47.81 43.27
CA VAL A 356 -11.66 47.53 42.01
C VAL A 356 -11.63 46.03 41.79
N SER A 357 -12.01 45.56 40.60
CA SER A 357 -11.89 44.16 40.21
C SER A 357 -11.27 44.03 38.82
N GLU A 358 -10.96 42.79 38.41
CA GLU A 358 -10.34 42.51 37.10
C GLU A 358 -11.21 43.03 35.95
N GLY A 359 -10.62 43.83 35.06
CA GLY A 359 -11.30 44.43 33.91
C GLY A 359 -11.32 43.52 32.67
N PRO A 360 -11.94 43.98 31.57
CA PRO A 360 -12.05 43.21 30.32
C PRO A 360 -10.71 42.80 29.68
N GLN A 361 -9.64 43.53 29.97
CA GLN A 361 -8.28 43.24 29.52
C GLN A 361 -7.36 43.03 30.73
N LYS A 362 -7.18 41.77 31.12
CA LYS A 362 -6.35 41.36 32.28
C LYS A 362 -4.99 42.06 32.28
N GLY A 363 -4.67 42.72 33.41
CA GLY A 363 -3.40 43.43 33.62
C GLY A 363 -3.27 44.77 32.88
N LYS A 364 -4.28 45.20 32.12
CA LYS A 364 -4.29 46.48 31.39
C LYS A 364 -5.37 47.45 31.90
N ASN A 365 -6.58 46.97 32.16
CA ASN A 365 -7.66 47.77 32.71
C ASN A 365 -8.39 47.03 33.84
N TYR A 366 -9.11 47.81 34.64
CA TYR A 366 -9.79 47.35 35.84
C TYR A 366 -11.22 47.86 35.86
N LEU A 367 -12.10 47.15 36.56
CA LEU A 367 -13.48 47.57 36.73
C LEU A 367 -13.64 48.22 38.10
N LEU A 368 -13.83 49.54 38.10
CA LEU A 368 -14.18 50.31 39.28
C LEU A 368 -15.69 50.25 39.49
N THR A 369 -16.11 49.65 40.60
CA THR A 369 -17.51 49.63 41.04
C THR A 369 -17.71 50.61 42.19
N LEU A 370 -18.47 51.67 41.93
CA LEU A 370 -18.86 52.68 42.92
C LEU A 370 -20.28 52.39 43.42
N LYS A 371 -20.49 52.36 44.74
CA LYS A 371 -21.79 52.05 45.36
C LYS A 371 -22.19 53.13 46.36
N SER A 372 -23.41 53.63 46.22
CA SER A 372 -24.13 54.49 47.16
C SER A 372 -25.47 53.83 47.52
N ARG A 373 -26.18 54.34 48.53
CA ARG A 373 -27.43 53.72 49.04
C ARG A 373 -28.44 53.36 47.94
N ASN A 374 -28.56 54.20 46.90
CA ASN A 374 -29.54 54.02 45.81
C ASN A 374 -28.91 53.98 44.40
N ARG A 375 -27.57 53.92 44.27
CA ARG A 375 -26.89 54.01 42.96
C ARG A 375 -25.65 53.11 42.90
N ILE A 376 -25.48 52.40 41.78
CA ILE A 376 -24.29 51.60 41.49
C ILE A 376 -23.78 51.98 40.12
N GLU A 377 -22.51 52.35 40.03
CA GLU A 377 -21.84 52.67 38.78
C GLU A 377 -20.64 51.75 38.56
N LYS A 378 -20.43 51.36 37.32
CA LYS A 378 -19.31 50.52 36.90
C LYS A 378 -18.55 51.22 35.80
N LEU A 379 -17.27 51.48 36.03
CA LEU A 379 -16.39 52.19 35.12
C LEU A 379 -15.15 51.33 34.83
N VAL A 380 -14.79 51.22 33.56
CA VAL A 380 -13.50 50.65 33.15
C VAL A 380 -12.42 51.72 33.33
N VAL A 381 -11.43 51.45 34.15
CA VAL A 381 -10.39 52.41 34.53
C VAL A 381 -8.99 51.86 34.29
N TYR A 382 -8.05 52.77 34.06
CA TYR A 382 -6.65 52.48 33.77
C TYR A 382 -5.77 53.08 34.88
N PRO A 383 -4.87 52.29 35.51
CA PRO A 383 -3.93 52.84 36.47
C PRO A 383 -2.91 53.70 35.74
N VAL A 384 -2.83 54.98 36.11
CA VAL A 384 -1.86 55.95 35.59
C VAL A 384 -1.11 56.61 36.74
N LEU A 385 0.08 57.13 36.46
CA LEU A 385 0.93 57.81 37.44
C LEU A 385 1.02 59.32 37.17
N SER A 386 1.25 60.07 38.25
CA SER A 386 1.62 61.49 38.19
C SER A 386 2.95 61.67 37.45
N GLU A 387 3.26 62.89 37.01
CA GLU A 387 4.49 63.15 36.25
C GLU A 387 5.78 62.77 37.02
N ALA A 388 5.87 63.10 38.31
CA ALA A 388 7.03 62.77 39.13
C ALA A 388 7.13 61.26 39.43
N ASP A 389 6.00 60.59 39.68
CA ASP A 389 5.97 59.14 39.95
C ASP A 389 6.17 58.32 38.68
N TYR A 390 5.77 58.84 37.51
CA TYR A 390 5.97 58.21 36.20
C TYR A 390 7.45 58.09 35.83
N GLU A 391 8.24 59.17 35.99
CA GLU A 391 9.68 59.15 35.70
C GLU A 391 10.43 58.13 36.58
N THR A 392 10.02 57.98 37.84
CA THR A 392 10.57 56.97 38.75
C THR A 392 10.16 55.55 38.34
N ALA A 393 8.89 55.37 37.97
CA ALA A 393 8.35 54.07 37.58
C ALA A 393 8.87 53.59 36.22
N ILE A 394 9.07 54.48 35.24
CA ILE A 394 9.58 54.13 33.91
C ILE A 394 11.05 53.69 33.98
N ALA A 395 11.89 54.34 34.78
CA ALA A 395 13.26 53.90 35.02
C ALA A 395 13.32 52.51 35.69
N SER A 396 12.43 52.24 36.66
CA SER A 396 12.28 50.93 37.30
C SER A 396 11.79 49.86 36.31
N TYR A 397 10.88 50.23 35.40
CA TYR A 397 10.40 49.36 34.32
C TYR A 397 11.51 49.01 33.33
N GLU A 398 12.29 49.98 32.85
CA GLU A 398 13.37 49.75 31.89
C GLU A 398 14.42 48.76 32.43
N LYS A 399 14.78 48.88 33.72
CA LYS A 399 15.66 47.91 34.38
C LYS A 399 15.06 46.51 34.39
N LYS A 400 13.81 46.37 34.82
CA LYS A 400 13.09 45.08 34.84
C LYS A 400 12.87 44.51 33.44
N PHE A 401 12.68 45.36 32.42
CA PHE A 401 12.50 44.97 31.03
C PHE A 401 13.81 44.47 30.40
N ASN A 402 14.94 45.10 30.73
CA ASN A 402 16.25 44.59 30.34
C ASN A 402 16.57 43.23 30.99
N ASP A 403 16.22 43.04 32.26
CA ASP A 403 16.36 41.74 32.93
C ASP A 403 15.42 40.68 32.30
N TYR A 404 14.19 41.07 31.92
CA TYR A 404 13.28 40.23 31.15
C TYR A 404 13.88 39.81 29.79
N ASN A 405 14.43 40.74 29.01
CA ASN A 405 15.01 40.43 27.70
C ASN A 405 16.17 39.42 27.82
N LYS A 406 17.05 39.59 28.82
CA LYS A 406 18.13 38.62 29.10
C LYS A 406 17.59 37.22 29.44
N LEU A 407 16.48 37.15 30.18
CA LEU A 407 15.83 35.88 30.51
C LEU A 407 15.17 35.23 29.29
N VAL A 408 14.59 36.02 28.39
CA VAL A 408 14.03 35.55 27.11
C VAL A 408 15.14 34.99 26.22
N GLU A 409 16.23 35.72 26.01
CA GLU A 409 17.37 35.27 25.21
C GLU A 409 17.97 33.98 25.76
N LYS A 410 18.14 33.89 27.08
CA LYS A 410 18.64 32.67 27.74
C LYS A 410 17.72 31.48 27.49
N LYS A 411 16.39 31.68 27.57
CA LYS A 411 15.39 30.64 27.31
C LYS A 411 15.44 30.17 25.86
N GLU A 412 15.51 31.09 24.90
CA GLU A 412 15.59 30.77 23.47
C GLU A 412 16.86 29.95 23.14
N ALA A 413 17.99 30.32 23.73
CA ALA A 413 19.25 29.58 23.60
C ALA A 413 19.16 28.17 24.20
N GLU A 414 18.55 28.02 25.38
CA GLU A 414 18.33 26.71 26.02
C GLU A 414 17.35 25.84 25.22
N GLU A 415 16.28 26.41 24.68
CA GLU A 415 15.32 25.71 23.82
C GLU A 415 15.97 25.22 22.52
N LEU A 416 16.76 26.07 21.87
CA LEU A 416 17.51 25.71 20.66
C LEU A 416 18.48 24.56 20.92
N LYS A 417 19.23 24.63 22.03
CA LYS A 417 20.14 23.55 22.45
C LYS A 417 19.39 22.24 22.67
N LEU A 418 18.26 22.27 23.37
CA LEU A 418 17.43 21.09 23.63
C LEU A 418 16.86 20.48 22.33
N LYS A 419 16.46 21.31 21.36
CA LYS A 419 16.00 20.85 20.04
C LYS A 419 17.12 20.16 19.26
N GLN A 420 18.31 20.76 19.22
CA GLN A 420 19.47 20.18 18.55
C GLN A 420 19.90 18.84 19.18
N GLU A 421 19.89 18.74 20.52
CA GLU A 421 20.18 17.47 21.20
C GLU A 421 19.11 16.39 20.91
N MET A 422 17.84 16.77 20.82
CA MET A 422 16.75 15.88 20.46
C MET A 422 16.91 15.35 19.03
N GLU A 423 17.15 16.23 18.06
CA GLU A 423 17.36 15.87 16.65
C GLU A 423 18.57 14.97 16.46
N ALA A 424 19.68 15.26 17.14
CA ALA A 424 20.87 14.41 17.11
C ALA A 424 20.59 13.00 17.63
N LYS A 425 19.83 12.87 18.73
CA LYS A 425 19.41 11.56 19.27
C LYS A 425 18.47 10.82 18.33
N GLN A 426 17.49 11.51 17.76
CA GLN A 426 16.57 10.90 16.79
C GLN A 426 17.32 10.38 15.55
N LYS A 427 18.28 11.17 15.04
CA LYS A 427 19.13 10.77 13.92
C LYS A 427 19.97 9.52 14.25
N ALA A 428 20.53 9.44 15.45
CA ALA A 428 21.29 8.26 15.91
C ALA A 428 20.42 6.99 15.93
N TYR A 429 19.18 7.08 16.42
CA TYR A 429 18.23 5.95 16.41
C TYR A 429 17.84 5.52 14.98
N MET A 430 17.66 6.46 14.06
CA MET A 430 17.35 6.16 12.66
C MET A 430 18.54 5.49 11.94
N GLU A 431 19.77 5.91 12.23
CA GLU A 431 20.98 5.24 11.73
C GLU A 431 21.15 3.83 12.31
N GLU A 432 20.80 3.62 13.58
CA GLU A 432 20.77 2.30 14.21
C GLU A 432 19.72 1.38 13.55
N GLN A 433 18.51 1.89 13.30
CA GLN A 433 17.45 1.16 12.60
C GLN A 433 17.89 0.73 11.20
N LYS A 434 18.58 1.61 10.46
CA LYS A 434 19.13 1.30 9.15
C LYS A 434 20.16 0.16 9.23
N LYS A 435 21.09 0.21 10.19
CA LYS A 435 22.09 -0.86 10.38
C LYS A 435 21.45 -2.20 10.75
N LEU A 436 20.45 -2.19 11.65
CA LEU A 436 19.75 -3.41 12.05
C LEU A 436 18.91 -4.00 10.93
N SER A 437 18.27 -3.17 10.11
CA SER A 437 17.50 -3.64 8.94
C SER A 437 18.39 -4.22 7.84
N GLU A 438 19.55 -3.62 7.57
CA GLU A 438 20.55 -4.19 6.66
C GLU A 438 21.08 -5.54 7.15
N GLU A 439 21.32 -5.70 8.45
CA GLU A 439 21.74 -6.97 9.05
C GLU A 439 20.61 -8.02 9.03
N LEU A 440 19.36 -7.63 9.30
CA LEU A 440 18.20 -8.51 9.19
C LEU A 440 18.07 -9.07 7.77
N VAL A 441 18.23 -8.23 6.75
CA VAL A 441 18.22 -8.64 5.34
C VAL A 441 19.35 -9.63 5.06
N ARG A 442 20.58 -9.36 5.51
CA ARG A 442 21.71 -10.29 5.34
C ARG A 442 21.46 -11.64 5.99
N GLN A 443 20.90 -11.66 7.21
CA GLN A 443 20.60 -12.89 7.93
C GLN A 443 19.47 -13.68 7.27
N ARG A 444 18.41 -13.00 6.78
CA ARG A 444 17.35 -13.64 6.00
C ARG A 444 17.87 -14.23 4.69
N VAL A 445 18.73 -13.51 3.96
CA VAL A 445 19.38 -14.03 2.75
C VAL A 445 20.22 -15.27 3.06
N ARG A 446 21.01 -15.27 4.14
CA ARG A 446 21.78 -16.45 4.55
C ARG A 446 20.90 -17.63 4.94
N PHE A 447 19.85 -17.39 5.72
CA PHE A 447 18.92 -18.43 6.14
C PHE A 447 18.15 -19.02 4.94
N GLN A 448 17.73 -18.16 4.02
CA GLN A 448 17.14 -18.56 2.75
C GLN A 448 18.12 -19.40 1.92
N GLN A 449 19.39 -18.98 1.79
CA GLN A 449 20.42 -19.77 1.10
C GLN A 449 20.64 -21.15 1.74
N GLN A 450 20.54 -21.26 3.06
CA GLN A 450 20.63 -22.54 3.77
C GLN A 450 19.40 -23.44 3.50
N GLN A 451 18.20 -22.87 3.48
CA GLN A 451 16.99 -23.61 3.10
C GLN A 451 17.00 -24.01 1.63
N GLU A 452 17.47 -23.13 0.74
CA GLU A 452 17.61 -23.40 -0.70
C GLU A 452 18.63 -24.51 -0.95
N ALA A 453 19.76 -24.53 -0.22
CA ALA A 453 20.72 -25.63 -0.25
C ALA A 453 20.07 -26.94 0.24
N LEU A 454 19.26 -26.91 1.29
CA LEU A 454 18.53 -28.07 1.79
C LEU A 454 17.56 -28.66 0.74
N LEU A 455 16.77 -27.79 0.08
CA LEU A 455 15.86 -28.16 -1.00
C LEU A 455 16.59 -28.73 -2.22
N ALA A 456 17.77 -28.19 -2.54
CA ALA A 456 18.62 -28.70 -3.60
C ALA A 456 19.17 -30.10 -3.29
N THR A 457 19.58 -30.36 -2.04
CA THR A 457 20.06 -31.68 -1.60
C THR A 457 18.93 -32.73 -1.57
N GLN A 458 17.73 -32.36 -1.10
CA GLN A 458 16.57 -33.26 -1.14
C GLN A 458 16.13 -33.60 -2.57
N SER A 459 16.21 -32.62 -3.48
CA SER A 459 15.97 -32.81 -4.92
C SER A 459 17.01 -33.67 -5.64
N GLY A 460 18.21 -33.83 -5.06
CA GLY A 460 19.31 -34.61 -5.61
C GLY A 460 19.23 -36.11 -5.35
N ASN A 461 18.32 -36.60 -4.50
CA ASN A 461 18.24 -38.03 -4.18
C ASN A 461 17.42 -38.87 -5.19
N LEU A 462 16.93 -38.28 -6.29
CA LEU A 462 16.25 -38.97 -7.41
C LEU A 462 17.06 -38.87 -8.73
N ASN A 463 18.38 -39.07 -8.63
CA ASN A 463 19.34 -38.87 -9.72
C ASN A 463 19.33 -39.98 -10.78
N ASN A 464 18.37 -39.90 -11.71
CA ASN A 464 18.54 -40.45 -13.08
C ASN A 464 17.75 -39.70 -14.17
N ILE A 465 17.17 -38.53 -13.86
CA ILE A 465 16.36 -37.78 -14.84
C ILE A 465 17.25 -36.81 -15.63
N GLN A 466 17.26 -36.98 -16.95
CA GLN A 466 17.92 -36.07 -17.89
C GLN A 466 17.36 -34.65 -17.74
N LYS A 467 18.20 -33.69 -17.36
CA LYS A 467 17.82 -32.28 -17.27
C LYS A 467 17.92 -31.62 -18.66
N VAL A 468 16.98 -30.72 -18.94
CA VAL A 468 16.98 -29.87 -20.13
C VAL A 468 16.77 -28.42 -19.73
N THR A 469 17.21 -27.50 -20.59
CA THR A 469 16.98 -26.06 -20.44
C THR A 469 15.85 -25.64 -21.37
N ARG A 470 14.82 -24.98 -20.82
CA ARG A 470 13.70 -24.40 -21.56
C ARG A 470 13.86 -22.88 -21.58
N ILE A 471 13.81 -22.27 -22.77
CA ILE A 471 14.11 -20.86 -22.98
C ILE A 471 12.84 -20.05 -23.24
N PHE A 472 12.51 -19.17 -22.31
CA PHE A 472 11.36 -18.27 -22.38
C PHE A 472 11.80 -16.85 -22.72
N GLN A 473 11.01 -16.19 -23.56
CA GLN A 473 11.14 -14.76 -23.83
C GLN A 473 9.99 -14.01 -23.13
N VAL A 474 10.31 -13.43 -21.99
CA VAL A 474 9.38 -12.73 -21.12
C VAL A 474 9.23 -11.30 -21.62
N SER A 475 8.07 -10.99 -22.19
CA SER A 475 7.73 -9.64 -22.66
C SER A 475 6.85 -8.86 -21.68
N ASN A 476 6.24 -9.55 -20.71
CA ASN A 476 5.45 -8.98 -19.62
C ASN A 476 5.73 -9.73 -18.31
N PHE A 477 5.74 -9.06 -17.16
CA PHE A 477 5.79 -9.77 -15.88
C PHE A 477 4.50 -10.59 -15.66
N GLY A 478 4.63 -11.71 -14.94
CA GLY A 478 3.52 -12.63 -14.71
C GLY A 478 3.98 -14.09 -14.65
N ILE A 479 3.04 -14.98 -14.96
CA ILE A 479 3.21 -16.44 -14.85
C ILE A 479 3.37 -17.02 -16.25
N TYR A 480 4.40 -17.83 -16.42
CA TYR A 480 4.73 -18.53 -17.66
C TYR A 480 4.83 -20.02 -17.40
N ASN A 481 4.42 -20.82 -18.37
CA ASN A 481 4.46 -22.27 -18.25
C ASN A 481 4.93 -22.94 -19.54
N SER A 482 5.56 -24.12 -19.43
CA SER A 482 5.78 -25.04 -20.54
C SER A 482 4.91 -26.28 -20.33
N ASP A 483 3.81 -26.41 -21.06
CA ASP A 483 2.81 -27.44 -20.80
C ASP A 483 2.36 -28.21 -22.03
N CYS A 484 1.89 -29.44 -21.80
CA CYS A 484 1.22 -30.27 -22.79
C CYS A 484 -0.28 -30.38 -22.41
N PRO A 485 -1.22 -29.89 -23.22
CA PRO A 485 -2.65 -30.07 -22.96
C PRO A 485 -3.03 -31.55 -23.03
N LYS A 486 -3.68 -32.05 -21.98
CA LYS A 486 -4.24 -33.40 -21.90
C LYS A 486 -5.74 -33.32 -21.63
N THR A 487 -6.49 -34.31 -22.08
CA THR A 487 -7.88 -34.47 -21.66
C THR A 487 -7.94 -35.02 -20.24
N LEU A 488 -9.12 -34.97 -19.61
CA LEU A 488 -9.37 -35.77 -18.42
C LEU A 488 -9.14 -37.27 -18.72
N PRO A 489 -8.89 -38.07 -17.67
CA PRO A 489 -8.84 -39.53 -17.81
C PRO A 489 -10.12 -40.04 -18.47
N SER A 490 -9.96 -40.98 -19.41
CA SER A 490 -11.06 -41.57 -20.18
C SER A 490 -11.45 -42.98 -19.71
N GLY A 491 -10.78 -43.49 -18.67
CA GLY A 491 -11.02 -44.83 -18.11
C GLY A 491 -12.33 -44.94 -17.34
N ALA A 492 -12.26 -44.90 -16.02
CA ALA A 492 -13.38 -45.09 -15.12
C ALA A 492 -13.84 -43.76 -14.49
N THR A 493 -15.09 -43.74 -14.04
CA THR A 493 -15.68 -42.61 -13.30
C THR A 493 -16.26 -43.13 -12.00
N ILE A 494 -16.00 -42.43 -10.89
CA ILE A 494 -16.50 -42.79 -9.57
C ILE A 494 -17.26 -41.62 -8.94
N ASN A 495 -18.43 -41.93 -8.36
CA ASN A 495 -19.21 -40.98 -7.61
C ASN A 495 -18.74 -40.93 -6.16
N VAL A 496 -18.33 -39.76 -5.67
CA VAL A 496 -17.71 -39.66 -4.34
C VAL A 496 -18.50 -38.77 -3.40
N SER A 497 -18.41 -39.07 -2.11
CA SER A 497 -18.76 -38.15 -1.03
C SER A 497 -17.59 -38.06 -0.05
N TYR A 498 -17.44 -36.91 0.62
CA TYR A 498 -16.27 -36.67 1.48
C TYR A 498 -16.67 -36.65 2.94
N ALA A 499 -15.85 -37.23 3.81
CA ALA A 499 -16.01 -37.19 5.25
C ALA A 499 -14.64 -37.15 5.93
N LEU A 500 -14.57 -36.70 7.19
CA LEU A 500 -13.31 -36.60 7.93
C LEU A 500 -13.06 -37.80 8.84
N ASN A 501 -14.11 -38.57 9.13
CA ASN A 501 -14.07 -39.85 9.82
C ASN A 501 -15.33 -40.67 9.48
N GLU A 502 -15.34 -41.96 9.80
CA GLU A 502 -16.43 -42.88 9.44
C GLU A 502 -17.79 -42.46 10.00
N SER A 503 -17.82 -41.88 11.20
CA SER A 503 -19.03 -41.43 11.90
C SER A 503 -19.45 -39.99 11.62
N SER A 504 -18.63 -39.21 10.90
CA SER A 504 -18.86 -37.78 10.65
C SER A 504 -19.89 -37.52 9.56
N THR A 505 -20.52 -36.35 9.66
CA THR A 505 -21.31 -35.74 8.59
C THR A 505 -20.44 -35.49 7.35
N LEU A 506 -21.07 -35.51 6.17
CA LEU A 506 -20.39 -35.23 4.93
C LEU A 506 -19.86 -33.80 4.92
N VAL A 507 -18.63 -33.63 4.41
CA VAL A 507 -18.03 -32.32 4.16
C VAL A 507 -18.10 -31.98 2.69
N SER A 508 -18.10 -30.68 2.38
CA SER A 508 -18.07 -30.18 1.01
C SER A 508 -16.74 -29.46 0.78
N PRO A 509 -15.77 -30.11 0.10
CA PRO A 509 -14.56 -29.42 -0.35
C PRO A 509 -14.90 -28.25 -1.26
N ARG A 510 -14.06 -27.22 -1.24
CA ARG A 510 -14.11 -26.12 -2.20
C ARG A 510 -13.44 -26.52 -3.52
N LEU A 511 -12.32 -27.23 -3.42
CA LEU A 511 -11.49 -27.70 -4.52
C LEU A 511 -10.97 -29.09 -4.18
N VAL A 512 -10.84 -29.92 -5.20
CA VAL A 512 -10.20 -31.23 -5.11
C VAL A 512 -9.19 -31.36 -6.24
N TYR A 513 -7.97 -31.71 -5.88
CA TYR A 513 -6.87 -32.00 -6.79
C TYR A 513 -6.70 -33.50 -6.85
N VAL A 514 -6.85 -34.08 -8.03
CA VAL A 514 -6.49 -35.49 -8.29
C VAL A 514 -5.13 -35.49 -8.96
N ILE A 515 -4.17 -36.16 -8.33
CA ILE A 515 -2.76 -36.14 -8.69
C ILE A 515 -2.44 -37.46 -9.36
N GLU A 516 -2.03 -37.40 -10.63
CA GLU A 516 -1.57 -38.58 -11.37
C GLU A 516 -0.09 -38.79 -11.07
N HIS A 517 0.27 -39.95 -10.52
CA HIS A 517 1.68 -40.26 -10.25
C HIS A 517 2.37 -40.78 -11.51
N GLY A 518 3.68 -40.51 -11.62
CA GLY A 518 4.47 -40.79 -12.82
C GLY A 518 4.37 -39.75 -13.93
N LYS A 519 3.46 -38.78 -13.83
CA LYS A 519 3.40 -37.58 -14.69
C LYS A 519 3.27 -36.32 -13.85
N ASN A 520 3.82 -35.21 -14.32
CA ASN A 520 3.66 -33.94 -13.62
C ASN A 520 2.30 -33.29 -13.94
N GLN A 521 1.22 -33.92 -13.47
CA GLN A 521 -0.14 -33.58 -13.86
C GLN A 521 -1.08 -33.56 -12.65
N VAL A 522 -1.90 -32.51 -12.59
CA VAL A 522 -2.93 -32.32 -11.55
C VAL A 522 -4.26 -31.98 -12.21
N TYR A 523 -5.28 -32.75 -11.88
CA TYR A 523 -6.65 -32.48 -12.32
C TYR A 523 -7.40 -31.74 -11.21
N THR A 524 -7.78 -30.50 -11.48
CA THR A 524 -8.58 -29.69 -10.55
C THR A 524 -10.08 -29.90 -10.81
N TYR A 525 -10.78 -30.33 -9.77
CA TYR A 525 -12.23 -30.46 -9.72
C TYR A 525 -12.82 -29.41 -8.78
N ASP A 526 -13.95 -28.84 -9.19
CA ASP A 526 -14.70 -27.82 -8.46
C ASP A 526 -16.22 -27.92 -8.70
N GLY A 527 -17.00 -27.24 -7.86
CA GLY A 527 -18.47 -27.22 -7.97
C GLY A 527 -19.09 -28.62 -8.05
N ALA A 528 -19.95 -28.86 -9.05
CA ALA A 528 -20.60 -30.15 -9.24
C ALA A 528 -19.63 -31.27 -9.64
N THR A 529 -18.48 -30.94 -10.23
CA THR A 529 -17.52 -31.95 -10.72
C THR A 529 -16.76 -32.65 -9.61
N LEU A 530 -16.73 -32.07 -8.40
CA LEU A 530 -16.11 -32.67 -7.20
C LEU A 530 -16.63 -34.10 -6.97
N TYR A 531 -17.92 -34.33 -7.17
CA TYR A 531 -18.56 -35.60 -6.82
C TYR A 531 -18.45 -36.66 -7.91
N ASN A 532 -17.79 -36.37 -9.03
CA ASN A 532 -17.66 -37.26 -10.17
C ASN A 532 -16.22 -37.25 -10.68
N ILE A 533 -15.38 -38.11 -10.08
CA ILE A 533 -13.95 -38.15 -10.36
C ILE A 533 -13.69 -39.13 -11.51
N LYS A 534 -12.94 -38.69 -12.52
CA LYS A 534 -12.44 -39.54 -13.60
C LYS A 534 -11.00 -39.96 -13.33
N TYR A 535 -10.69 -41.23 -13.59
CA TYR A 535 -9.35 -41.80 -13.43
C TYR A 535 -9.11 -42.93 -14.45
N ASN A 536 -7.84 -43.26 -14.73
CA ASN A 536 -7.50 -44.41 -15.55
C ASN A 536 -7.17 -45.62 -14.66
N PRO A 537 -7.91 -46.74 -14.73
CA PRO A 537 -7.57 -47.94 -13.97
C PRO A 537 -6.12 -48.39 -14.22
N GLY A 538 -5.42 -48.82 -13.16
CA GLY A 538 -4.01 -49.22 -13.23
C GLY A 538 -3.00 -48.07 -13.21
N THR A 539 -3.45 -46.81 -13.20
CA THR A 539 -2.60 -45.65 -12.94
C THR A 539 -2.68 -45.28 -11.46
N GLU A 540 -1.55 -44.88 -10.87
CA GLU A 540 -1.49 -44.46 -9.47
C GLU A 540 -1.99 -43.03 -9.31
N TYR A 541 -2.90 -42.82 -8.36
CA TYR A 541 -3.44 -41.51 -8.04
C TYR A 541 -3.44 -41.24 -6.54
N SER A 542 -3.29 -39.98 -6.15
CA SER A 542 -3.69 -39.50 -4.83
C SER A 542 -4.62 -38.30 -4.98
N LEU A 543 -5.25 -37.88 -3.88
CA LEU A 543 -6.20 -36.75 -3.89
C LEU A 543 -5.90 -35.79 -2.76
N CYS A 544 -5.88 -34.49 -3.08
CA CYS A 544 -5.78 -33.40 -2.11
C CYS A 544 -7.05 -32.54 -2.13
N ALA A 545 -7.74 -32.41 -1.00
CA ALA A 545 -9.00 -31.68 -0.87
C ALA A 545 -8.83 -30.43 0.00
N VAL A 546 -9.45 -29.33 -0.42
CA VAL A 546 -9.47 -28.07 0.33
C VAL A 546 -10.82 -27.92 1.03
N VAL A 547 -10.87 -28.12 2.34
CA VAL A 547 -12.08 -27.98 3.16
C VAL A 547 -11.88 -26.84 4.15
N ASN A 548 -12.71 -25.80 4.07
CA ASN A 548 -12.62 -24.60 4.93
C ASN A 548 -11.23 -23.96 5.01
N GLY A 549 -10.42 -24.07 3.95
CA GLY A 549 -9.05 -23.53 3.89
C GLY A 549 -7.97 -24.43 4.48
N GLN A 550 -8.34 -25.61 5.01
CA GLN A 550 -7.43 -26.67 5.43
C GLN A 550 -7.30 -27.74 4.33
N LEU A 551 -6.12 -28.32 4.23
CA LEU A 551 -5.83 -29.40 3.28
C LEU A 551 -6.01 -30.77 3.93
N TYR A 552 -6.58 -31.67 3.13
CA TYR A 552 -6.74 -33.07 3.49
C TYR A 552 -6.27 -33.94 2.33
N ILE A 553 -5.78 -35.14 2.64
CA ILE A 553 -5.27 -36.10 1.68
C ILE A 553 -6.11 -37.38 1.70
N TYR A 554 -6.25 -37.97 0.52
CA TYR A 554 -6.56 -39.38 0.32
C TYR A 554 -5.35 -40.02 -0.35
N SER A 555 -4.69 -40.96 0.34
CA SER A 555 -3.38 -41.49 -0.07
C SER A 555 -3.45 -42.36 -1.32
N LYS A 556 -2.29 -42.74 -1.87
CA LYS A 556 -2.21 -43.65 -3.02
C LYS A 556 -2.84 -45.00 -2.72
N GLU A 557 -2.57 -45.56 -1.54
CA GLU A 557 -3.11 -46.85 -1.10
C GLU A 557 -4.63 -46.79 -0.98
N GLN A 558 -5.15 -45.70 -0.40
CA GLN A 558 -6.59 -45.48 -0.27
C GLN A 558 -7.26 -45.36 -1.64
N PHE A 559 -6.64 -44.63 -2.59
CA PHE A 559 -7.14 -44.50 -3.96
C PHE A 559 -7.10 -45.83 -4.73
N ALA A 560 -6.02 -46.61 -4.58
CA ALA A 560 -5.93 -47.93 -5.20
C ALA A 560 -7.03 -48.87 -4.68
N ALA A 561 -7.37 -48.78 -3.39
CA ALA A 561 -8.41 -49.60 -2.77
C ALA A 561 -9.85 -49.28 -3.22
N MET A 562 -10.10 -48.13 -3.85
CA MET A 562 -11.42 -47.80 -4.43
C MET A 562 -11.56 -48.19 -5.91
N ALA A 563 -10.52 -48.76 -6.53
CA ALA A 563 -10.56 -49.17 -7.93
C ALA A 563 -11.67 -50.22 -8.17
N GLY A 564 -12.54 -49.95 -9.15
CA GLY A 564 -13.67 -50.81 -9.51
C GLY A 564 -15.00 -50.50 -8.79
N GLU A 565 -15.04 -49.55 -7.86
CA GLU A 565 -16.30 -49.11 -7.23
C GLU A 565 -16.99 -48.01 -8.03
N ASN A 566 -18.33 -48.04 -8.10
CA ASN A 566 -19.14 -47.01 -8.76
C ASN A 566 -19.44 -45.81 -7.85
N LYS A 567 -19.39 -46.01 -6.53
CA LYS A 567 -19.65 -44.98 -5.51
C LYS A 567 -18.81 -45.23 -4.26
N LYS A 568 -18.15 -44.21 -3.72
CA LYS A 568 -17.33 -44.31 -2.51
C LYS A 568 -17.51 -43.11 -1.58
N LYS A 569 -17.55 -43.37 -0.27
CA LYS A 569 -17.34 -42.33 0.76
C LYS A 569 -15.83 -42.25 1.03
N LEU A 570 -15.20 -41.13 0.69
CA LEU A 570 -13.77 -40.89 0.91
C LEU A 570 -13.56 -40.31 2.30
N ILE A 571 -12.85 -41.06 3.15
CA ILE A 571 -12.41 -40.59 4.46
C ILE A 571 -11.08 -39.86 4.28
N LEU A 572 -11.13 -38.54 4.45
CA LEU A 572 -10.02 -37.64 4.20
C LEU A 572 -9.15 -37.48 5.45
N THR A 573 -7.85 -37.67 5.31
CA THR A 573 -6.88 -37.49 6.39
C THR A 573 -6.41 -36.04 6.43
N ALA A 574 -6.56 -35.37 7.57
CA ALA A 574 -6.08 -34.00 7.72
C ALA A 574 -4.56 -33.96 7.58
N LEU A 575 -4.07 -33.01 6.78
CA LEU A 575 -2.66 -32.65 6.86
C LEU A 575 -2.39 -31.98 8.22
N PRO A 576 -1.26 -32.28 8.88
CA PRO A 576 -0.90 -31.62 10.12
C PRO A 576 -0.97 -30.09 9.99
N GLU A 577 -1.47 -29.40 11.01
CA GLU A 577 -1.63 -27.92 10.99
C GLU A 577 -0.31 -27.16 10.77
N HIS A 578 0.84 -27.82 10.94
CA HIS A 578 2.17 -27.28 10.72
C HIS A 578 2.67 -27.37 9.27
N ILE A 579 1.92 -27.94 8.32
CA ILE A 579 2.24 -27.86 6.89
C ILE A 579 2.03 -26.42 6.42
N SER A 580 3.05 -25.60 6.65
CA SER A 580 3.14 -24.20 6.22
C SER A 580 4.07 -24.01 5.03
N ASP A 581 4.74 -25.07 4.56
CA ASP A 581 5.59 -25.02 3.39
C ASP A 581 5.27 -26.15 2.40
N VAL A 582 5.76 -25.99 1.17
CA VAL A 582 5.51 -26.90 0.06
C VAL A 582 6.27 -28.23 0.20
N ALA A 583 7.33 -28.29 1.01
CA ALA A 583 8.12 -29.50 1.18
C ALA A 583 7.35 -30.56 1.97
N ASP A 584 6.64 -30.14 3.01
CA ASP A 584 5.75 -31.01 3.77
C ASP A 584 4.59 -31.53 2.91
N LEU A 585 4.02 -30.68 2.04
CA LEU A 585 2.98 -31.11 1.10
C LEU A 585 3.51 -32.18 0.13
N ARG A 586 4.71 -31.98 -0.42
CA ARG A 586 5.36 -32.95 -1.32
C ARG A 586 5.55 -34.30 -0.62
N LYS A 587 6.05 -34.29 0.62
CA LYS A 587 6.20 -35.52 1.43
C LYS A 587 4.87 -36.22 1.65
N ALA A 588 3.82 -35.47 2.00
CA ALA A 588 2.52 -36.05 2.30
C ALA A 588 1.77 -36.55 1.05
N LEU A 589 2.06 -35.98 -0.12
CA LEU A 589 1.57 -36.45 -1.40
C LEU A 589 2.42 -37.56 -2.02
N GLU A 590 3.56 -37.88 -1.41
CA GLU A 590 4.55 -38.88 -1.87
C GLU A 590 5.05 -38.59 -3.30
N ILE A 591 5.45 -37.33 -3.53
CA ILE A 591 5.98 -36.82 -4.81
C ILE A 591 7.50 -36.67 -4.77
#